data_AF-D3E417-F1
#
_entry.id   AF-D3E417-F1
#
_cell.length_a   1.000
_cell.length_b   1.000
_cell.length_c   1.000
_cell.angle_alpha   90.00
_cell.angle_beta   90.00
_cell.angle_gamma   90.00
#
_symmetry.space_group_name_H-M   'P 1'
#
loop_
_entity.id
_entity.type
_entity.pdbx_description
1 polymer ?
#
loop_
_entity_poly.entity_id
_entity_poly.type
_entity_poly.pdbx_seq_one_letter_code
_entity_poly.pdbx_strand_id
1 'polypeptide(L)'
;MELTSYLSQIIISVIIFIILCLLANQVKKIIEKHYGIHLNPNDFLPIEEIKSLMQLYFLLIILLIYICIMNFFFNNFGISGELIFINSLIDIILSVFLVTIYYDGSTRGKIISIFLLPIVSISYILFGGSLIRYWDFIRIPILLYLVVIFYNKFIDYTERNNLGKTILILLSIIYTGILLTIVLEKQNPIDAVAMVTNAITSNGYAALGDSEGGVLTSVFLAWGGYIISGVATATLAADIIHRNSRKKFRNMETKIDNLENKIDNLERIIVESQKENEE
;
A
#
# COMPACT_ATOMS: atom_id res chain seq x y z
N MET A 1 -36.15 -19.85 19.88
CA MET A 1 -35.08 -19.21 20.70
C MET A 1 -33.86 -18.84 19.86
N GLU A 2 -33.50 -19.65 18.85
CA GLU A 2 -32.38 -19.34 17.96
C GLU A 2 -32.64 -18.12 17.05
N LEU A 3 -33.76 -18.06 16.34
CA LEU A 3 -34.05 -16.97 15.39
C LEU A 3 -33.98 -15.56 16.01
N THR A 4 -34.47 -15.41 17.25
CA THR A 4 -34.39 -14.15 18.02
C THR A 4 -32.95 -13.77 18.35
N SER A 5 -32.08 -14.76 18.58
CA SER A 5 -30.65 -14.54 18.80
C SER A 5 -29.90 -14.21 17.51
N TYR A 6 -30.28 -14.81 16.37
CA TYR A 6 -29.74 -14.44 15.06
C TYR A 6 -30.07 -12.98 14.71
N LEU A 7 -31.35 -12.60 14.84
CA LEU A 7 -31.81 -11.24 14.54
C LEU A 7 -31.15 -10.20 15.46
N SER A 8 -31.01 -10.50 16.75
CA SER A 8 -30.36 -9.56 17.67
C SER A 8 -28.87 -9.36 17.34
N GLN A 9 -28.13 -10.42 17.01
CA GLN A 9 -26.72 -10.31 16.61
C GLN A 9 -26.54 -9.46 15.34
N ILE A 10 -27.42 -9.60 14.34
CA ILE A 10 -27.39 -8.76 13.13
C ILE A 10 -27.64 -7.31 13.48
N ILE A 11 -28.73 -7.03 14.19
CA ILE A 11 -29.15 -5.66 14.51
C ILE A 11 -28.06 -4.95 15.31
N ILE A 12 -27.52 -5.61 16.34
CA ILE A 12 -26.44 -5.06 17.17
C ILE A 12 -25.18 -4.80 16.33
N SER A 13 -24.78 -5.75 15.48
CA SER A 13 -23.60 -5.60 14.62
C SER A 13 -23.75 -4.43 13.64
N VAL A 14 -24.93 -4.26 13.05
CA VAL A 14 -25.24 -3.15 12.15
C VAL A 14 -25.18 -1.81 12.89
N ILE A 15 -25.80 -1.72 14.07
CA ILE A 15 -25.78 -0.50 14.89
C ILE A 15 -24.34 -0.10 15.24
N ILE A 16 -23.53 -1.05 15.70
CA ILE A 16 -22.13 -0.80 16.07
C ILE A 16 -21.32 -0.35 14.86
N PHE A 17 -21.49 -0.99 13.70
CA PHE A 17 -20.78 -0.59 12.49
C PHE A 17 -21.14 0.84 12.06
N ILE A 18 -22.43 1.21 12.15
CA ILE A 18 -22.89 2.58 11.86
C ILE A 18 -22.24 3.58 12.81
N ILE A 19 -22.22 3.29 14.12
CA ILE A 19 -21.58 4.14 15.12
C ILE A 19 -20.08 4.33 14.80
N LEU A 20 -19.37 3.25 14.48
CA LEU A 20 -17.95 3.31 14.11
C LEU A 20 -17.71 4.15 12.85
N CYS A 21 -18.55 4.01 11.82
CA CYS A 21 -18.46 4.84 10.61
C CYS A 21 -18.71 6.32 10.89
N LEU A 22 -19.68 6.64 11.76
CA LEU A 22 -19.95 8.02 12.18
C LEU A 22 -18.76 8.63 12.94
N LEU A 23 -18.18 7.86 13.86
CA LEU A 23 -16.98 8.27 14.60
C LEU A 23 -15.79 8.50 13.67
N ALA A 24 -15.52 7.56 12.76
CA ALA A 24 -14.45 7.69 11.78
C ALA A 24 -14.62 8.93 10.89
N ASN A 25 -15.85 9.24 10.46
CA ASN A 25 -16.14 10.45 9.71
C ASN A 25 -15.94 11.73 10.53
N GLN A 26 -16.24 11.72 11.83
CA GLN A 26 -15.94 12.85 12.71
C GLN A 26 -14.43 13.05 12.87
N VAL A 27 -13.68 11.97 13.09
CA VAL A 27 -12.22 12.00 13.17
C VAL A 27 -11.62 12.57 11.89
N LYS A 28 -12.07 12.10 10.71
CA LYS A 28 -11.66 12.65 9.41
C LYS A 28 -11.89 14.16 9.33
N LYS A 29 -13.08 14.64 9.70
CA LYS A 29 -13.40 16.09 9.70
C LYS A 29 -12.53 16.89 10.66
N ILE A 30 -12.23 16.34 11.84
CA ILE A 30 -11.34 16.99 12.82
C ILE A 30 -9.94 17.09 12.23
N ILE A 31 -9.43 16.02 11.63
CA ILE A 31 -8.11 16.00 11.00
C ILE A 31 -8.06 17.03 9.87
N GLU A 32 -9.03 17.01 8.95
CA GLU A 32 -9.10 17.98 7.84
C GLU A 32 -9.21 19.43 8.33
N LYS A 33 -9.99 19.69 9.39
CA LYS A 33 -10.14 21.04 9.95
C LYS A 33 -8.90 21.54 10.67
N HIS A 34 -8.22 20.66 11.41
CA HIS A 34 -7.08 21.04 12.26
C HIS A 34 -5.76 21.04 11.50
N TYR A 35 -5.63 20.19 10.47
CA TYR A 35 -4.40 19.96 9.74
C TYR A 35 -4.46 20.32 8.25
N GLY A 36 -5.64 20.63 7.70
CA GLY A 36 -5.88 20.83 6.26
C GLY A 36 -5.18 22.03 5.61
N ILE A 37 -4.45 22.87 6.37
CA ILE A 37 -3.64 23.97 5.82
C ILE A 37 -2.13 23.67 5.91
N HIS A 38 -1.69 22.68 6.70
CA HIS A 38 -0.28 22.48 7.02
C HIS A 38 0.23 21.05 6.84
N LEU A 39 -0.52 20.16 6.18
CA LEU A 39 -0.10 18.80 5.87
C LEU A 39 -0.17 18.53 4.37
N ASN A 40 0.32 19.46 3.56
CA ASN A 40 0.65 19.14 2.18
C ASN A 40 1.92 18.26 2.23
N PRO A 41 1.87 16.98 1.83
CA PRO A 41 3.03 16.09 1.95
C PRO A 41 4.24 16.64 1.20
N ASN A 42 4.01 17.42 0.13
CA ASN A 42 5.03 18.10 -0.65
C ASN A 42 5.86 19.12 0.15
N ASP A 43 5.34 19.59 1.29
CA ASP A 43 6.03 20.56 2.15
C ASP A 43 7.01 19.86 3.11
N PHE A 44 6.86 18.54 3.32
CA PHE A 44 7.65 17.76 4.29
C PHE A 44 8.48 16.64 3.66
N LEU A 45 8.08 16.14 2.50
CA LEU A 45 8.72 15.02 1.81
C LEU A 45 8.98 15.38 0.35
N PRO A 46 10.09 14.91 -0.24
CA PRO A 46 10.32 15.03 -1.67
C PRO A 46 9.24 14.28 -2.46
N ILE A 47 8.94 14.80 -3.66
CA ILE A 47 7.82 14.36 -4.50
C ILE A 47 7.93 12.86 -4.86
N GLU A 48 9.15 12.36 -4.99
CA GLU A 48 9.45 10.96 -5.30
C GLU A 48 9.11 10.00 -4.14
N GLU A 49 9.32 10.43 -2.89
CA GLU A 49 8.95 9.66 -1.70
C GLU A 49 7.43 9.60 -1.56
N ILE A 50 6.75 10.71 -1.79
CA ILE A 50 5.27 10.77 -1.79
C ILE A 50 4.69 9.82 -2.84
N LYS A 51 5.32 9.76 -4.02
CA LYS A 51 4.91 8.83 -5.09
C LYS A 51 5.08 7.38 -4.69
N SER A 52 6.20 7.04 -4.08
CA SER A 52 6.45 5.68 -3.59
C SER A 52 5.50 5.29 -2.45
N LEU A 53 5.22 6.21 -1.52
CA LEU A 53 4.28 6.01 -0.42
C LEU A 53 2.84 5.76 -0.92
N MET A 54 2.43 6.47 -1.97
CA MET A 54 1.12 6.28 -2.59
C MET A 54 0.97 4.90 -3.27
N GLN A 55 2.03 4.40 -3.89
CA GLN A 55 2.04 3.02 -4.42
C GLN A 55 1.92 1.99 -3.31
N LEU A 56 2.70 2.19 -2.23
CA LEU A 56 2.65 1.32 -1.06
C LEU A 56 1.24 1.30 -0.46
N TYR A 57 0.63 2.48 -0.33
CA TYR A 57 -0.72 2.65 0.19
C TYR A 57 -1.74 1.79 -0.57
N PHE A 58 -1.76 1.85 -1.91
CA PHE A 58 -2.70 1.05 -2.71
C PHE A 58 -2.48 -0.44 -2.53
N LEU A 59 -1.23 -0.86 -2.50
CA LEU A 59 -0.86 -2.26 -2.40
C LEU A 59 -1.11 -2.83 -0.99
N LEU A 60 -0.87 -2.04 0.05
CA LEU A 60 -1.16 -2.40 1.43
C LEU A 60 -2.68 -2.56 1.63
N ILE A 61 -3.50 -1.70 1.02
CA ILE A 61 -4.96 -1.88 1.03
C ILE A 61 -5.36 -3.18 0.34
N ILE A 62 -4.81 -3.48 -0.84
CA ILE A 62 -5.08 -4.74 -1.54
C ILE A 62 -4.71 -5.94 -0.66
N LEU A 63 -3.55 -5.89 -0.01
CA LEU A 63 -3.08 -6.93 0.90
C LEU A 63 -4.04 -7.10 2.08
N LEU A 64 -4.46 -6.01 2.73
CA LEU A 64 -5.40 -6.07 3.85
C LEU A 64 -6.77 -6.63 3.42
N ILE A 65 -7.26 -6.24 2.24
CA ILE A 65 -8.51 -6.81 1.69
C ILE A 65 -8.35 -8.31 1.46
N TYR A 66 -7.21 -8.73 0.89
CA TYR A 66 -6.92 -10.14 0.68
C TYR A 66 -6.84 -10.91 1.99
N ILE A 67 -6.20 -10.37 3.03
CA ILE A 67 -6.18 -10.96 4.38
C ILE A 67 -7.61 -11.14 4.91
N CYS A 68 -8.51 -10.17 4.71
CA CYS A 68 -9.91 -10.30 5.12
C CYS A 68 -10.65 -11.40 4.35
N ILE A 69 -10.39 -11.54 3.05
CA ILE A 69 -10.92 -12.67 2.24
C ILE A 69 -10.36 -14.00 2.74
N MET A 70 -9.07 -14.08 3.03
CA MET A 70 -8.43 -15.30 3.53
C MET A 70 -8.93 -15.67 4.94
N ASN A 71 -9.24 -14.68 5.78
CA ASN A 71 -9.80 -14.91 7.11
C ASN A 71 -11.12 -15.70 7.06
N PHE A 72 -11.95 -15.46 6.05
CA PHE A 72 -13.15 -16.27 5.81
C PHE A 72 -12.82 -17.76 5.62
N PHE A 73 -11.78 -18.06 4.84
CA PHE A 73 -11.35 -19.44 4.63
C PHE A 73 -10.73 -20.01 5.92
N PHE A 74 -9.85 -19.26 6.57
CA PHE A 74 -9.12 -19.69 7.78
C PHE A 74 -10.01 -19.95 9.01
N ASN A 75 -11.08 -19.18 9.21
CA ASN A 75 -12.06 -19.44 10.26
C ASN A 75 -12.71 -20.82 10.14
N ASN A 76 -12.70 -21.42 8.94
CA ASN A 76 -13.24 -22.76 8.69
C ASN A 76 -12.18 -23.87 8.84
N PHE A 77 -10.89 -23.54 9.06
CA PHE A 77 -9.78 -24.52 9.14
C PHE A 77 -9.22 -24.73 10.56
N GLY A 78 -9.83 -24.15 11.61
CA GLY A 78 -9.48 -24.47 13.01
C GLY A 78 -8.20 -23.80 13.53
N ILE A 79 -7.92 -22.57 13.10
CA ILE A 79 -6.81 -21.75 13.60
C ILE A 79 -7.09 -21.28 15.04
N SER A 80 -6.02 -20.94 15.79
CA SER A 80 -6.06 -20.43 17.17
C SER A 80 -7.04 -19.25 17.36
N GLY A 81 -7.68 -19.18 18.53
CA GLY A 81 -8.67 -18.15 18.84
C GLY A 81 -8.12 -16.71 18.89
N GLU A 82 -6.83 -16.55 19.17
CA GLU A 82 -6.14 -15.26 19.23
C GLU A 82 -5.98 -14.62 17.84
N LEU A 83 -5.57 -15.40 16.84
CA LEU A 83 -5.47 -14.93 15.46
C LEU A 83 -6.82 -14.52 14.88
N ILE A 84 -7.88 -15.26 15.22
CA ILE A 84 -9.24 -14.92 14.79
C ILE A 84 -9.65 -13.55 15.36
N PHE A 85 -9.32 -13.27 16.64
CA PHE A 85 -9.63 -11.98 17.27
C PHE A 85 -8.91 -10.81 16.59
N ILE A 86 -7.60 -10.94 16.35
CA ILE A 86 -6.81 -9.90 15.67
C ILE A 86 -7.33 -9.67 14.25
N ASN A 87 -7.61 -10.74 13.50
CA ASN A 87 -8.13 -10.63 12.14
C ASN A 87 -9.52 -9.99 12.12
N SER A 88 -10.40 -10.30 13.08
CA SER A 88 -11.71 -9.64 13.19
C SER A 88 -11.58 -8.14 13.47
N LEU A 89 -10.60 -7.71 14.26
CA LEU A 89 -10.32 -6.28 14.46
C LEU A 89 -9.84 -5.60 13.17
N ILE A 90 -8.87 -6.20 12.48
CA ILE A 90 -8.36 -5.70 11.19
C ILE A 90 -9.50 -5.56 10.18
N ASP A 91 -10.37 -6.57 10.11
CA ASP A 91 -11.50 -6.60 9.21
C ASP A 91 -12.51 -5.48 9.48
N ILE A 92 -12.80 -5.20 10.76
CA ILE A 92 -13.66 -4.08 11.16
C ILE A 92 -13.03 -2.74 10.79
N ILE A 93 -11.76 -2.54 11.16
CA ILE A 93 -11.02 -1.31 10.90
C ILE A 93 -10.97 -1.04 9.40
N LEU A 94 -10.60 -2.04 8.60
CA LEU A 94 -10.53 -1.94 7.14
C LEU A 94 -11.88 -1.61 6.54
N SER A 95 -12.96 -2.25 7.00
CA SER A 95 -14.33 -1.98 6.50
C SER A 95 -14.76 -0.55 6.76
N VAL A 96 -14.54 -0.05 7.98
CA VAL A 96 -14.85 1.33 8.36
C VAL A 96 -14.03 2.29 7.49
N PHE A 97 -12.74 2.03 7.35
CA PHE A 97 -11.82 2.83 6.52
C PHE A 97 -12.26 2.90 5.05
N LEU A 98 -12.58 1.75 4.45
CA LEU A 98 -13.06 1.65 3.07
C LEU A 98 -14.38 2.39 2.87
N VAL A 99 -15.32 2.30 3.81
CA VAL A 99 -16.57 3.07 3.78
C VAL A 99 -16.28 4.56 3.86
N THR A 100 -15.41 5.03 4.76
CA THR A 100 -15.08 6.45 4.90
C THR A 100 -14.42 7.05 3.66
N ILE A 101 -13.67 6.26 2.90
CA ILE A 101 -13.02 6.71 1.65
C ILE A 101 -13.97 6.64 0.45
N TYR A 102 -14.75 5.56 0.35
CA TYR A 102 -15.54 5.27 -0.85
C TYR A 102 -16.96 5.83 -0.79
N TYR A 103 -17.50 6.12 0.40
CA TYR A 103 -18.83 6.67 0.55
C TYR A 103 -18.88 8.12 0.07
N ASP A 104 -19.41 8.30 -1.13
CA ASP A 104 -19.64 9.57 -1.81
C ASP A 104 -21.11 10.05 -1.69
N GLY A 105 -21.96 9.32 -0.97
CA GLY A 105 -23.39 9.57 -0.86
C GLY A 105 -24.22 9.09 -2.06
N SER A 106 -23.58 8.60 -3.13
CA SER A 106 -24.27 8.04 -4.29
C SER A 106 -24.97 6.72 -3.96
N THR A 107 -25.92 6.30 -4.81
CA THR A 107 -26.61 5.01 -4.66
C THR A 107 -25.61 3.84 -4.71
N ARG A 108 -24.59 3.93 -5.58
CA ARG A 108 -23.52 2.93 -5.68
C ARG A 108 -22.70 2.87 -4.39
N GLY A 109 -22.32 4.02 -3.84
CA GLY A 109 -21.60 4.11 -2.57
C GLY A 109 -22.40 3.51 -1.41
N LYS A 110 -23.69 3.82 -1.31
CA LYS A 110 -24.60 3.25 -0.30
C LYS A 110 -24.67 1.72 -0.36
N ILE A 111 -24.82 1.17 -1.57
CA ILE A 111 -24.88 -0.28 -1.78
C ILE A 111 -23.57 -0.93 -1.33
N ILE A 112 -22.43 -0.40 -1.75
CA ILE A 112 -21.10 -0.93 -1.38
C ILE A 112 -20.90 -0.89 0.14
N SER A 113 -21.33 0.20 0.81
CA SER A 113 -21.21 0.32 2.27
C SER A 113 -22.03 -0.72 3.04
N ILE A 114 -23.22 -1.09 2.54
CA ILE A 114 -24.05 -2.13 3.17
C ILE A 114 -23.37 -3.49 3.07
N PHE A 115 -22.81 -3.80 1.91
CA PHE A 115 -22.16 -5.08 1.69
C PHE A 115 -20.75 -5.18 2.28
N LEU A 116 -20.11 -4.06 2.60
CA LEU A 116 -18.84 -4.01 3.32
C LEU A 116 -18.98 -4.37 4.81
N LEU A 117 -20.21 -4.44 5.34
CA LEU A 117 -20.46 -4.60 6.76
C LEU A 117 -19.89 -5.93 7.29
N PRO A 118 -18.93 -5.91 8.23
CA PRO A 118 -18.24 -7.09 8.71
C PRO A 118 -19.04 -7.78 9.84
N ILE A 119 -20.24 -8.28 9.52
CA ILE A 119 -21.17 -8.89 10.51
C ILE A 119 -20.48 -10.01 11.29
N VAL A 120 -19.77 -10.89 10.59
CA VAL A 120 -19.12 -12.06 11.20
C VAL A 120 -18.07 -11.62 12.22
N SER A 121 -17.23 -10.66 11.86
CA SER A 121 -16.16 -10.14 12.72
C SER A 121 -16.70 -9.37 13.93
N ILE A 122 -17.73 -8.52 13.75
CA ILE A 122 -18.35 -7.79 14.87
C ILE A 122 -19.04 -8.77 15.83
N SER A 123 -19.79 -9.73 15.28
CA SER A 123 -20.45 -10.76 16.08
C SER A 123 -19.44 -11.60 16.86
N TYR A 124 -18.32 -11.99 16.23
CA TYR A 124 -17.28 -12.76 16.89
C TYR A 124 -16.71 -12.02 18.11
N ILE A 125 -16.38 -10.73 17.96
CA ILE A 125 -15.82 -9.92 19.05
C ILE A 125 -16.81 -9.77 20.22
N LEU A 126 -18.10 -9.59 19.93
CA LEU A 126 -19.11 -9.29 20.96
C LEU A 126 -19.65 -10.54 21.66
N PHE A 127 -19.76 -11.65 20.92
CA PHE A 127 -20.48 -12.84 21.38
C PHE A 127 -19.58 -14.09 21.44
N GLY A 128 -18.27 -13.96 21.14
CA GLY A 128 -17.32 -15.08 21.10
C GLY A 128 -17.52 -16.03 19.92
N GLY A 129 -18.41 -15.69 18.99
CA GLY A 129 -18.78 -16.51 17.85
C GLY A 129 -19.74 -15.79 16.92
N SER A 130 -19.78 -16.24 15.66
CA SER A 130 -20.80 -15.79 14.72
C SER A 130 -21.74 -16.94 14.39
N LEU A 131 -23.03 -16.70 14.61
CA LEU A 131 -24.07 -17.62 14.14
C LEU A 131 -24.25 -17.53 12.61
N ILE A 132 -23.78 -16.45 11.97
CA ILE A 132 -24.04 -16.12 10.56
C ILE A 132 -22.75 -16.25 9.75
N ARG A 133 -22.23 -17.47 9.65
CA ARG A 133 -20.99 -17.74 8.90
C ARG A 133 -21.10 -17.46 7.40
N TYR A 134 -22.32 -17.43 6.86
CA TYR A 134 -22.55 -17.30 5.41
C TYR A 134 -22.55 -15.86 4.89
N TRP A 135 -22.59 -14.84 5.76
CA TRP A 135 -22.59 -13.45 5.32
C TRP A 135 -21.34 -13.07 4.53
N ASP A 136 -20.20 -13.65 4.89
CA ASP A 136 -18.93 -13.40 4.21
C ASP A 136 -18.94 -13.86 2.74
N PHE A 137 -19.75 -14.86 2.35
CA PHE A 137 -19.92 -15.23 0.94
C PHE A 137 -20.52 -14.10 0.10
N ILE A 138 -21.41 -13.29 0.70
CA ILE A 138 -22.01 -12.12 0.03
C ILE A 138 -20.99 -10.98 -0.02
N ARG A 139 -20.14 -10.86 1.01
CA ARG A 139 -19.16 -9.79 1.16
C ARG A 139 -17.92 -9.96 0.27
N ILE A 140 -17.45 -11.20 0.07
CA ILE A 140 -16.26 -11.51 -0.76
C ILE A 140 -16.34 -10.90 -2.17
N PRO A 141 -17.45 -11.00 -2.94
CA PRO A 141 -17.57 -10.34 -4.23
C PRO A 141 -17.32 -8.82 -4.20
N ILE A 142 -17.81 -8.13 -3.16
CA ILE A 142 -17.57 -6.69 -2.99
C ILE A 142 -16.10 -6.42 -2.67
N LEU A 143 -15.48 -7.23 -1.80
CA LEU A 143 -14.06 -7.12 -1.48
C LEU A 143 -13.19 -7.33 -2.73
N LEU A 144 -13.47 -8.34 -3.55
CA LEU A 144 -12.78 -8.58 -4.83
C LEU A 144 -12.98 -7.41 -5.80
N TYR A 145 -14.19 -6.88 -5.88
CA TYR A 145 -14.46 -5.68 -6.68
C TYR A 145 -13.63 -4.47 -6.22
N LEU A 146 -13.47 -4.27 -4.91
CA LEU A 146 -12.59 -3.23 -4.36
C LEU A 146 -11.12 -3.50 -4.68
N VAL A 147 -10.65 -4.74 -4.61
CA VAL A 147 -9.28 -5.11 -5.05
C VAL A 147 -9.04 -4.64 -6.48
N VAL A 148 -9.98 -4.89 -7.40
CA VAL A 148 -9.85 -4.42 -8.79
C VAL A 148 -9.77 -2.90 -8.88
N ILE A 149 -10.57 -2.16 -8.10
CA ILE A 149 -10.50 -0.69 -8.08
C ILE A 149 -9.13 -0.21 -7.61
N PHE A 150 -8.65 -0.73 -6.48
CA PHE A 150 -7.36 -0.31 -5.92
C PHE A 150 -6.19 -0.74 -6.80
N TYR A 151 -6.30 -1.89 -7.46
CA TYR A 151 -5.30 -2.35 -8.43
C TYR A 151 -5.24 -1.46 -9.68
N ASN A 152 -6.39 -1.06 -10.22
CA ASN A 152 -6.42 -0.12 -11.35
C ASN A 152 -5.84 1.24 -10.95
N LYS A 153 -6.18 1.75 -9.76
CA LYS A 153 -5.55 2.97 -9.21
C LYS A 153 -4.05 2.82 -9.06
N PHE A 154 -3.58 1.65 -8.62
CA PHE A 154 -2.16 1.34 -8.52
C PHE A 154 -1.48 1.36 -9.90
N ILE A 155 -2.05 0.71 -10.91
CA ILE A 155 -1.51 0.71 -12.29
C ILE A 155 -1.46 2.14 -12.82
N ASP A 156 -2.60 2.86 -12.82
CA ASP A 156 -2.70 4.22 -13.33
C ASP A 156 -1.67 5.14 -12.67
N TYR A 157 -1.51 5.03 -11.36
CA TYR A 157 -0.55 5.82 -10.60
C TYR A 157 0.90 5.45 -10.93
N THR A 158 1.16 4.16 -11.11
CA THR A 158 2.49 3.63 -11.40
C THR A 158 2.96 3.99 -12.80
N GLU A 159 2.08 3.89 -13.80
CA GLU A 159 2.35 4.26 -15.19
C GLU A 159 2.60 5.76 -15.33
N ARG A 160 1.77 6.60 -14.69
CA ARG A 160 1.93 8.07 -14.71
C ARG A 160 3.24 8.55 -14.08
N ASN A 161 3.86 7.74 -13.23
CA ASN A 161 5.06 8.11 -12.48
C ASN A 161 6.32 7.30 -12.88
N ASN A 162 6.26 6.46 -13.92
CA ASN A 162 7.38 5.63 -14.41
C ASN A 162 8.03 4.71 -13.34
N LEU A 163 7.29 4.32 -12.31
CA LEU A 163 7.79 3.51 -11.20
C LEU A 163 7.65 1.98 -11.44
N GLY A 164 7.40 1.58 -12.70
CA GLY A 164 6.51 0.47 -13.02
C GLY A 164 7.02 -0.96 -13.10
N LYS A 165 8.19 -1.33 -12.56
CA LYS A 165 8.62 -2.74 -12.60
C LYS A 165 9.21 -3.25 -11.30
N THR A 166 9.89 -2.41 -10.54
CA THR A 166 10.64 -2.83 -9.35
C THR A 166 9.74 -3.34 -8.23
N ILE A 167 8.60 -2.68 -7.96
CA ILE A 167 7.70 -3.07 -6.87
C ILE A 167 6.94 -4.36 -7.21
N LEU A 168 6.47 -4.52 -8.46
CA LEU A 168 5.80 -5.75 -8.90
C LEU A 168 6.74 -6.96 -8.85
N ILE A 169 8.01 -6.77 -9.24
CA ILE A 169 9.04 -7.81 -9.15
C ILE A 169 9.31 -8.15 -7.67
N LEU A 170 9.48 -7.14 -6.82
CA LEU A 170 9.69 -7.34 -5.38
C LEU A 170 8.55 -8.16 -4.77
N LEU A 171 7.29 -7.77 -5.02
CA LEU A 171 6.14 -8.52 -4.51
C LEU A 171 5.99 -9.92 -5.08
N SER A 172 6.30 -10.11 -6.36
CA SER A 172 6.26 -11.44 -6.97
C SER A 172 7.31 -12.36 -6.33
N ILE A 173 8.51 -11.85 -6.04
CA ILE A 173 9.56 -12.58 -5.33
C ILE A 173 9.11 -12.95 -3.90
N ILE A 174 8.54 -11.99 -3.17
CA ILE A 174 8.04 -12.21 -1.80
C ILE A 174 6.94 -13.27 -1.78
N TYR A 175 5.94 -13.12 -2.64
CA TYR A 175 4.79 -14.01 -2.66
C TYR A 175 5.18 -15.43 -3.07
N THR A 176 6.06 -15.56 -4.06
CA THR A 176 6.61 -16.86 -4.47
C THR A 176 7.44 -17.48 -3.34
N GLY A 177 8.24 -16.68 -2.62
CA GLY A 177 8.98 -17.12 -1.45
C GLY A 177 8.08 -17.66 -0.33
N ILE A 178 6.97 -16.96 -0.04
CA ILE A 178 6.01 -17.39 0.99
C ILE A 178 5.37 -18.72 0.59
N LEU A 179 4.88 -18.84 -0.65
CA LEU A 179 4.29 -20.08 -1.14
C LEU A 179 5.27 -21.26 -1.10
N LEU A 180 6.50 -21.03 -1.56
CA LEU A 180 7.55 -22.06 -1.50
C LEU A 180 7.85 -22.47 -0.07
N THR A 181 7.89 -21.53 0.87
CA THR A 181 8.14 -21.83 2.28
C THR A 181 6.99 -22.62 2.91
N ILE A 182 5.73 -22.27 2.61
CA ILE A 182 4.57 -23.05 3.06
C ILE A 182 4.63 -24.49 2.54
N VAL A 183 4.98 -24.67 1.27
CA VAL A 183 4.96 -26.00 0.62
C VAL A 183 6.17 -26.85 0.97
N LEU A 184 7.38 -26.28 0.91
CA LEU A 184 8.65 -27.00 1.07
C LEU A 184 9.01 -27.17 2.54
N GLU A 185 8.86 -26.12 3.35
CA GLU A 185 9.21 -26.15 4.78
C GLU A 185 8.04 -26.62 5.66
N LYS A 186 6.85 -26.84 5.06
CA LYS A 186 5.60 -27.25 5.74
C LYS A 186 5.24 -26.35 6.92
N GLN A 187 5.61 -25.07 6.81
CA GLN A 187 5.37 -24.10 7.87
C GLN A 187 3.98 -23.48 7.76
N ASN A 188 3.48 -23.06 8.92
CA ASN A 188 2.26 -22.31 9.06
C ASN A 188 2.37 -21.02 8.20
N PRO A 189 1.28 -20.50 7.59
CA PRO A 189 1.36 -19.31 6.75
C PRO A 189 2.01 -18.10 7.41
N ILE A 190 1.79 -17.91 8.72
CA ILE A 190 2.39 -16.80 9.50
C ILE A 190 3.89 -17.00 9.69
N ASP A 191 4.32 -18.21 10.03
CA ASP A 191 5.73 -18.52 10.18
C ASP A 191 6.44 -18.42 8.83
N ALA A 192 5.81 -18.89 7.75
CA ALA A 192 6.31 -18.73 6.39
C ALA A 192 6.49 -17.26 5.98
N VAL A 193 5.51 -16.41 6.32
CA VAL A 193 5.65 -14.95 6.14
C VAL A 193 6.83 -14.44 6.96
N ALA A 194 6.96 -14.83 8.23
CA ALA A 194 8.08 -14.42 9.08
C ALA A 194 9.44 -14.90 8.55
N MET A 195 9.52 -16.14 8.04
CA MET A 195 10.74 -16.70 7.45
C MET A 195 11.20 -15.88 6.25
N VAL A 196 10.29 -15.63 5.32
CA VAL A 196 10.59 -14.91 4.08
C VAL A 196 10.86 -13.44 4.37
N THR A 197 10.15 -12.85 5.33
CA THR A 197 10.40 -11.50 5.81
C THR A 197 11.81 -11.36 6.38
N ASN A 198 12.23 -12.27 7.26
CA ASN A 198 13.57 -12.27 7.84
C ASN A 198 14.65 -12.48 6.78
N ALA A 199 14.42 -13.41 5.85
CA ALA A 199 15.35 -13.67 4.75
C ALA A 199 15.55 -12.45 3.83
N ILE A 200 14.50 -11.68 3.56
CA ILE A 200 14.55 -10.50 2.68
C ILE A 200 15.07 -9.26 3.40
N THR A 201 14.71 -9.09 4.68
CA THR A 201 15.12 -7.93 5.49
C THR A 201 16.46 -8.13 6.21
N SER A 202 17.06 -9.31 6.09
CA SER A 202 18.31 -9.71 6.75
C SER A 202 18.26 -9.60 8.29
N ASN A 203 17.07 -9.68 8.89
CA ASN A 203 16.89 -9.73 10.33
C ASN A 203 17.02 -11.17 10.83
N GLY A 204 17.76 -11.39 11.93
CA GLY A 204 17.91 -12.72 12.53
C GLY A 204 16.58 -13.22 13.14
N TYR A 205 16.33 -14.52 13.05
CA TYR A 205 15.14 -15.19 13.60
C TYR A 205 14.87 -14.93 15.09
N ALA A 206 15.90 -14.57 15.84
CA ALA A 206 15.85 -14.31 17.27
C ALA A 206 15.03 -13.05 17.65
N ALA A 207 14.62 -12.23 16.67
CA ALA A 207 13.81 -11.02 16.90
C ALA A 207 12.29 -11.24 16.73
N LEU A 208 11.84 -12.47 16.50
CA LEU A 208 10.42 -12.81 16.44
C LEU A 208 9.90 -13.02 17.87
N GLY A 209 8.78 -12.39 18.21
CA GLY A 209 8.11 -12.65 19.50
C GLY A 209 7.56 -14.09 19.54
N ASP A 210 7.51 -14.69 20.73
CA ASP A 210 7.11 -16.09 20.91
C ASP A 210 5.61 -16.37 20.64
N SER A 211 4.79 -15.32 20.51
CA SER A 211 3.36 -15.44 20.21
C SER A 211 3.06 -15.11 18.74
N GLU A 212 2.00 -15.69 18.19
CA GLU A 212 1.56 -15.43 16.80
C GLU A 212 1.33 -13.93 16.52
N GLY A 213 0.81 -13.19 17.51
CA GLY A 213 0.70 -11.73 17.45
C GLY A 213 2.05 -11.00 17.52
N GLY A 214 3.01 -11.52 18.30
CA GLY A 214 4.39 -11.03 18.34
C GLY A 214 5.11 -11.22 17.00
N VAL A 215 4.94 -12.39 16.37
CA VAL A 215 5.45 -12.68 15.01
C VAL A 215 4.89 -11.69 14.00
N LEU A 216 3.57 -11.46 14.01
CA LEU A 216 2.90 -10.52 13.10
C LEU A 216 3.38 -9.07 13.30
N THR A 217 3.60 -8.67 14.55
CA THR A 217 4.12 -7.34 14.89
C THR A 217 5.57 -7.16 14.44
N SER A 218 6.43 -8.16 14.66
CA SER A 218 7.82 -8.15 14.18
C SER A 218 7.91 -8.15 12.66
N VAL A 219 7.05 -8.90 11.97
CA VAL A 219 6.92 -8.87 10.50
C VAL A 219 6.52 -7.47 10.05
N PHE A 220 5.47 -6.89 10.63
CA PHE A 220 5.01 -5.56 10.25
C PHE A 220 6.08 -4.47 10.47
N LEU A 221 6.81 -4.53 11.59
CA LEU A 221 7.93 -3.64 11.89
C LEU A 221 9.11 -3.82 10.92
N ALA A 222 9.50 -5.07 10.63
CA ALA A 222 10.58 -5.37 9.71
C ALA A 222 10.25 -4.91 8.28
N TRP A 223 9.02 -5.15 7.82
CA TRP A 223 8.55 -4.64 6.53
C TRP A 223 8.43 -3.13 6.51
N GLY A 224 7.83 -2.52 7.54
CA GLY A 224 7.74 -1.08 7.67
C GLY A 224 9.12 -0.43 7.57
N GLY A 225 10.11 -0.95 8.30
CA GLY A 225 11.49 -0.50 8.24
C GLY A 225 12.16 -0.73 6.88
N TYR A 226 12.00 -1.91 6.28
CA TYR A 226 12.58 -2.24 4.98
C TYR A 226 11.99 -1.43 3.83
N ILE A 227 10.67 -1.22 3.84
CA ILE A 227 9.98 -0.37 2.88
C ILE A 227 10.47 1.07 3.02
N ILE A 228 10.50 1.61 4.24
CA ILE A 228 10.98 2.98 4.49
C ILE A 228 12.45 3.10 4.06
N SER A 229 13.30 2.13 4.40
CA SER A 229 14.72 2.11 4.03
C SER A 229 14.94 1.94 2.53
N GLY A 230 14.23 1.03 1.88
CA GLY A 230 14.32 0.76 0.45
C GLY A 230 13.82 1.93 -0.39
N VAL A 231 12.70 2.54 0.01
CA VAL A 231 12.17 3.77 -0.60
C VAL A 231 13.15 4.92 -0.39
N ALA A 232 13.66 5.14 0.83
CA ALA A 232 14.64 6.20 1.10
C ALA A 232 15.94 6.01 0.31
N THR A 233 16.44 4.78 0.20
CA THR A 233 17.69 4.46 -0.51
C THR A 233 17.52 4.56 -2.03
N ALA A 234 16.40 4.08 -2.59
CA ALA A 234 16.09 4.23 -4.00
C ALA A 234 15.89 5.70 -4.38
N THR A 235 15.28 6.49 -3.50
CA THR A 235 15.10 7.94 -3.65
C THR A 235 16.45 8.66 -3.59
N LEU A 236 17.31 8.33 -2.63
CA LEU A 236 18.67 8.88 -2.53
C LEU A 236 19.48 8.54 -3.79
N ALA A 237 19.41 7.31 -4.27
CA ALA A 237 20.09 6.88 -5.49
C ALA A 237 19.55 7.61 -6.73
N ALA A 238 18.24 7.80 -6.83
CA ALA A 238 17.61 8.57 -7.90
C ALA A 238 18.05 10.04 -7.86
N ASP A 239 18.14 10.68 -6.69
CA ASP A 239 18.62 12.06 -6.55
C ASP A 239 20.11 12.18 -6.92
N ILE A 240 20.95 11.23 -6.49
CA ILE A 240 22.37 11.17 -6.89
C ILE A 240 22.51 11.05 -8.41
N ILE A 241 21.75 10.15 -9.04
CA ILE A 241 21.76 9.95 -10.50
C ILE A 241 21.25 11.21 -11.21
N HIS A 242 20.20 11.84 -10.70
CA HIS A 242 19.62 13.04 -11.29
C HIS A 242 20.58 14.23 -11.20
N ARG A 243 21.23 14.45 -10.05
CA ARG A 243 22.24 15.50 -9.87
C ARG A 243 23.44 15.27 -10.77
N ASN A 244 23.92 14.03 -10.86
CA ASN A 244 25.08 13.70 -11.69
C ASN A 244 24.76 13.83 -13.18
N SER A 245 23.53 13.48 -13.59
CA SER A 245 23.05 13.65 -14.96
C SER A 245 22.87 15.13 -15.34
N ARG A 246 22.28 15.97 -14.46
CA ARG A 246 22.22 17.43 -14.68
C ARG A 246 23.60 18.06 -14.79
N LYS A 247 24.56 17.60 -13.97
CA LYS A 247 25.95 18.07 -14.02
C LYS A 247 26.63 17.71 -15.34
N LYS A 248 26.40 16.49 -15.84
CA LYS A 248 26.88 16.06 -17.17
C LYS A 248 26.23 16.84 -18.31
N PHE A 249 24.91 17.06 -18.25
CA PHE A 249 24.20 17.85 -19.26
C PHE A 249 24.70 19.30 -19.31
N ARG A 250 24.82 19.98 -18.16
CA ARG A 250 25.41 21.33 -18.10
C ARG A 250 26.81 21.37 -18.70
N ASN A 251 27.68 20.43 -18.33
CA ASN A 251 29.03 20.35 -18.89
C ASN A 251 29.05 20.10 -20.40
N MET A 252 28.03 19.43 -20.93
CA MET A 252 27.89 19.13 -22.36
C MET A 252 27.38 20.36 -23.12
N GLU A 253 26.40 21.08 -22.55
CA GLU A 253 25.90 22.37 -23.02
C GLU A 253 27.05 23.39 -23.10
N THR A 254 27.88 23.51 -22.05
CA THR A 254 29.05 24.40 -22.07
C THR A 254 30.10 24.00 -23.12
N LYS A 255 30.19 22.72 -23.48
CA LYS A 255 31.10 22.26 -24.55
C LYS A 255 30.53 22.55 -25.93
N ILE A 256 29.22 22.45 -26.10
CA ILE A 256 28.52 22.80 -27.35
C ILE A 256 28.65 24.30 -27.61
N ASP A 257 28.35 25.14 -26.60
CA ASP A 257 28.50 26.60 -26.73
C ASP A 257 29.93 27.00 -27.10
N ASN A 258 30.94 26.34 -26.52
CA ASN A 258 32.35 26.58 -26.85
C ASN A 258 32.73 26.13 -28.27
N LEU A 259 32.06 25.10 -28.80
CA LEU A 259 32.28 24.64 -30.18
C LEU A 259 31.63 25.61 -31.18
N GLU A 260 30.40 26.06 -30.91
CA GLU A 260 29.72 27.08 -31.73
C GLU A 260 30.56 28.36 -31.82
N ASN A 261 31.01 28.89 -30.68
CA ASN A 261 31.87 30.08 -30.66
C ASN A 261 33.20 29.91 -31.44
N LYS A 262 33.75 28.68 -31.48
CA LYS A 262 34.95 28.40 -32.27
C LYS A 262 34.65 28.31 -33.76
N ILE A 263 33.51 27.76 -34.14
CA ILE A 263 33.05 27.70 -35.53
C ILE A 263 32.82 29.10 -36.06
N ASP A 264 32.10 29.95 -35.32
CA ASP A 264 31.84 31.35 -35.70
C ASP A 264 33.14 32.15 -35.90
N ASN A 265 34.13 31.92 -35.04
CA ASN A 265 35.44 32.56 -35.17
C ASN A 265 36.21 32.05 -36.40
N LEU A 266 36.14 30.75 -36.69
CA LEU A 266 36.76 30.19 -37.90
C LEU A 266 36.09 30.71 -39.18
N GLU A 267 34.77 30.84 -39.19
CA GLU A 267 34.04 31.43 -40.32
C GLU A 267 34.44 32.88 -40.56
N ARG A 268 34.57 33.69 -39.50
CA ARG A 268 35.09 35.07 -39.64
C ARG A 268 36.49 35.12 -40.21
N ILE A 269 37.41 34.29 -39.71
CA ILE A 269 38.79 34.23 -40.19
C ILE A 269 38.82 33.83 -41.68
N ILE A 270 37.99 32.88 -42.09
CA ILE A 270 37.88 32.47 -43.51
C ILE A 270 37.39 33.64 -44.37
N VAL A 271 36.33 34.33 -43.94
CA VAL A 271 35.78 35.48 -44.67
C VAL A 271 36.80 36.63 -44.77
N GLU A 272 37.54 36.90 -43.70
CA GLU A 272 38.61 37.92 -43.69
C GLU A 272 39.76 37.53 -44.63
N SER A 273 40.21 36.26 -44.59
CA SER A 273 41.26 35.75 -45.47
C SER A 273 40.88 35.72 -46.95
N GLN A 274 39.59 35.57 -47.27
CA GLN A 274 39.11 35.65 -48.65
C GLN A 274 39.11 37.09 -49.17
N LYS A 275 38.76 38.07 -48.32
CA LYS A 275 38.84 39.49 -48.66
C LYS A 275 40.27 39.97 -48.88
N GLU A 276 41.22 39.52 -48.06
CA GLU A 276 42.65 39.87 -48.23
C GLU A 276 43.28 39.27 -49.50
N ASN A 277 42.71 38.20 -50.07
CA ASN A 277 43.18 37.62 -51.33
C ASN A 277 42.51 38.25 -52.58
N GLU A 278 41.50 39.09 -52.39
CA GLU A 278 40.80 39.81 -53.47
C GLU A 278 41.31 41.26 -53.66
N GLU A 279 42.16 41.76 -52.76
CA GLU A 279 42.93 43.02 -52.89
C GLU A 279 44.32 42.80 -53.50
#